data_AF-A0AAD7EB09-F1
#
_entry.id   AF-A0AAD7EB09-F1
#
_cell.length_a   1.000
_cell.length_b   1.000
_cell.length_c   1.000
_cell.angle_alpha   90.00
_cell.angle_beta   90.00
_cell.angle_gamma   90.00
#
_symmetry.space_group_name_H-M   'P 1'
#
loop_
_entity.id
_entity.type
_entity.pdbx_description
1 polymer ?
#
loop_
_entity_poly.entity_id
_entity_poly.type
_entity_poly.pdbx_seq_one_letter_code
_entity_poly.pdbx_strand_id
1 'polypeptide(L)'
;MRRLKTFCPKIAKLTLFIPETVPLAAEEDDIPRHIFELEVEDGTVASTFNRRVDILFGEHVRDSDGRLKYVRRGNLGMDCVVKYLESIHWESAKIPFDHAQGKLVRIADELDYLCGGDREPTKPAGKIADPRPSFTKDAGYEKKMDVFFAASTTTTAQKKSKSESTNETDDSEDDFDDVIEIDRPDPPAVKDTISQLATLKV
;
A
#
# COMPACT_ATOMS: atom_id res chain seq x y z
N MET A 1 -6.28 3.69 -16.15
CA MET A 1 -5.07 3.57 -15.30
C MET A 1 -4.15 4.80 -15.28
N ARG A 2 -3.94 5.55 -16.38
CA ARG A 2 -3.04 6.75 -16.39
C ARG A 2 -3.39 7.83 -15.35
N ARG A 3 -4.66 7.92 -14.92
CA ARG A 3 -5.13 8.90 -13.93
C ARG A 3 -4.77 8.58 -12.47
N LEU A 4 -4.44 7.34 -12.10
CA LEU A 4 -3.99 7.05 -10.72
C LEU A 4 -2.56 7.50 -10.49
N LYS A 5 -1.72 7.39 -11.53
CA LYS A 5 -0.32 7.81 -11.51
C LYS A 5 -0.15 9.32 -11.23
N THR A 6 -1.17 10.13 -11.46
CA THR A 6 -1.10 11.58 -11.17
C THR A 6 -1.31 11.90 -9.68
N PHE A 7 -1.90 10.99 -8.91
CA PHE A 7 -2.15 11.24 -7.48
C PHE A 7 -0.89 11.04 -6.63
N CYS A 8 -0.05 10.05 -6.93
CA CYS A 8 1.16 9.80 -6.13
C CYS A 8 2.08 11.04 -6.10
N PRO A 9 2.42 11.67 -7.24
CA PRO A 9 3.22 12.91 -7.23
C PRO A 9 2.52 14.09 -6.55
N LYS A 10 1.18 14.17 -6.63
CA LYS A 10 0.41 15.22 -5.94
C LYS A 10 0.52 15.07 -4.43
N ILE A 11 0.25 13.86 -3.93
CA ILE A 11 0.36 13.53 -2.50
C ILE A 11 1.80 13.75 -2.03
N ALA A 12 2.79 13.24 -2.77
CA ALA A 12 4.22 13.41 -2.48
C ALA A 12 4.62 14.89 -2.36
N LYS A 13 4.12 15.74 -3.25
CA LYS A 13 4.35 17.19 -3.20
C LYS A 13 3.71 17.80 -1.95
N LEU A 14 2.45 17.47 -1.65
CA LEU A 14 1.73 18.01 -0.50
C LEU A 14 2.36 17.59 0.83
N THR A 15 2.92 16.38 0.92
CA THR A 15 3.66 15.92 2.11
C THR A 15 4.79 16.84 2.52
N LEU A 16 5.47 17.47 1.56
CA LEU A 16 6.57 18.39 1.82
C LEU A 16 6.13 19.71 2.45
N PHE A 17 4.84 20.05 2.36
CA PHE A 17 4.27 21.30 2.86
C PHE A 17 3.42 21.10 4.12
N ILE A 18 3.40 19.89 4.69
CA ILE A 18 2.69 19.64 5.94
C ILE A 18 3.27 20.55 7.04
N PRO A 19 2.45 21.37 7.72
CA PRO A 19 2.95 22.29 8.73
C PRO A 19 3.51 21.57 9.94
N GLU A 20 4.44 22.21 10.66
CA GLU A 20 5.04 21.68 11.89
C GLU A 20 4.05 21.51 13.04
N THR A 21 2.84 22.10 12.92
CA THR A 21 1.72 21.88 13.84
C THR A 21 1.21 20.43 13.81
N VAL A 22 1.43 19.71 12.70
CA VAL A 22 1.14 18.27 12.62
C VAL A 22 2.27 17.50 13.31
N PRO A 23 1.97 16.60 14.26
CA PRO A 23 3.00 15.88 15.00
C PRO A 23 3.80 14.93 14.09
N LEU A 24 5.09 14.79 14.42
CA LEU A 24 6.01 13.84 13.78
C LEU A 24 5.57 12.41 14.10
N ALA A 25 5.59 11.54 13.10
CA ALA A 25 5.26 10.13 13.31
C ALA A 25 6.30 9.42 14.17
N ALA A 26 5.83 8.56 15.07
CA ALA A 26 6.61 7.64 15.88
C ALA A 26 6.47 6.20 15.36
N GLU A 27 7.28 5.28 15.87
CA GLU A 27 7.23 3.87 15.47
C GLU A 27 5.94 3.17 15.95
N GLU A 28 5.37 3.66 17.05
CA GLU A 28 4.14 3.15 17.66
C GLU A 28 2.86 3.67 16.98
N ASP A 29 2.99 4.57 16.01
CA ASP A 29 1.84 5.10 15.29
C ASP A 29 1.20 4.06 14.35
N ASP A 30 -0.07 4.27 14.01
CA ASP A 30 -0.85 3.33 13.20
C ASP A 30 -0.35 3.24 11.75
N ILE A 31 0.19 4.33 11.17
CA ILE A 31 0.71 4.35 9.80
C ILE A 31 1.81 3.29 9.59
N PRO A 32 2.96 3.35 10.28
CA PRO A 32 4.04 2.41 10.05
C PRO A 32 3.59 0.98 10.34
N ARG A 33 2.84 0.78 11.43
CA ARG A 33 2.27 -0.52 11.81
C ARG A 33 1.46 -1.15 10.67
N HIS A 34 0.52 -0.41 10.09
CA HIS A 34 -0.36 -0.98 9.06
C HIS A 34 0.26 -1.02 7.67
N ILE A 35 1.23 -0.15 7.35
CA ILE A 35 1.92 -0.20 6.06
C ILE A 35 2.93 -1.35 6.01
N PHE A 36 3.65 -1.63 7.10
CA PHE A 36 4.70 -2.64 7.09
C PHE A 36 4.24 -4.02 7.57
N GLU A 37 3.47 -4.08 8.65
CA GLU A 37 3.20 -5.35 9.36
C GLU A 37 1.91 -6.03 8.89
N LEU A 38 1.05 -5.31 8.16
CA LEU A 38 -0.22 -5.88 7.74
C LEU A 38 -0.02 -6.86 6.58
N GLU A 39 -0.03 -8.14 6.92
CA GLU A 39 -0.21 -9.26 6.01
C GLU A 39 -1.69 -9.36 5.61
N VAL A 40 -1.96 -9.58 4.32
CA VAL A 40 -3.32 -9.73 3.79
C VAL A 40 -3.45 -11.13 3.19
N GLU A 41 -4.41 -11.91 3.71
CA GLU A 41 -4.59 -13.34 3.42
C GLU A 41 -4.67 -13.67 1.92
N ASP A 42 -5.39 -12.85 1.16
CA ASP A 42 -5.56 -13.07 -0.29
C ASP A 42 -4.29 -12.76 -1.11
N GLY A 43 -3.28 -12.11 -0.51
CA GLY A 43 -1.97 -11.80 -1.12
C GLY A 43 -1.97 -10.86 -2.32
N THR A 44 -3.14 -10.47 -2.86
CA THR A 44 -3.20 -9.59 -4.03
C THR A 44 -2.83 -8.16 -3.67
N VAL A 45 -2.20 -7.44 -4.61
CA VAL A 45 -1.88 -6.02 -4.43
C VAL A 45 -3.16 -5.19 -4.21
N ALA A 46 -4.26 -5.55 -4.87
CA ALA A 46 -5.54 -4.86 -4.72
C ALA A 46 -6.19 -5.06 -3.35
N SER A 47 -6.20 -6.28 -2.82
CA SER A 47 -6.70 -6.54 -1.46
C SER A 47 -5.82 -5.85 -0.42
N THR A 48 -4.50 -5.93 -0.58
CA THR A 48 -3.52 -5.29 0.30
C THR A 48 -3.68 -3.77 0.34
N PHE A 49 -3.75 -3.13 -0.84
CA PHE A 49 -4.01 -1.70 -0.96
C PHE A 49 -5.32 -1.31 -0.30
N ASN A 50 -6.41 -2.01 -0.62
CA ASN A 50 -7.71 -1.66 -0.07
C ASN A 50 -7.71 -1.76 1.45
N ARG A 51 -7.17 -2.84 2.00
CA ARG A 51 -7.14 -3.09 3.44
C ARG A 51 -6.30 -2.05 4.17
N ARG A 52 -5.05 -1.82 3.74
CA ARG A 52 -4.15 -0.84 4.38
C ARG A 52 -4.74 0.57 4.37
N VAL A 53 -5.26 0.98 3.21
CA VAL A 53 -5.81 2.33 3.04
C VAL A 53 -7.18 2.49 3.73
N ASP A 54 -8.00 1.45 3.82
CA ASP A 54 -9.26 1.53 4.59
C ASP A 54 -9.02 1.61 6.10
N ILE A 55 -8.05 0.87 6.63
CA ILE A 55 -7.72 0.96 8.06
C ILE A 55 -7.19 2.36 8.41
N LEU A 56 -6.36 2.95 7.55
CA LEU A 56 -5.73 4.24 7.85
C LEU A 56 -6.58 5.45 7.44
N PHE A 57 -7.35 5.33 6.35
CA PHE A 57 -8.02 6.46 5.68
C PHE A 57 -9.44 6.13 5.24
N GLY A 58 -10.02 5.05 5.78
CA GLY A 58 -11.41 4.67 5.55
C GLY A 58 -12.39 5.66 6.20
N GLU A 59 -13.65 5.56 5.79
CA GLU A 59 -14.71 6.43 6.33
C GLU A 59 -14.88 6.26 7.84
N HIS A 60 -14.69 5.03 8.33
CA HIS A 60 -14.89 4.65 9.72
C HIS A 60 -13.81 5.16 10.69
N VAL A 61 -12.67 5.64 10.18
CA VAL A 61 -11.58 6.18 11.01
C VAL A 61 -11.52 7.70 11.03
N ARG A 62 -12.52 8.35 10.42
CA ARG A 62 -12.66 9.80 10.47
C ARG A 62 -13.04 10.27 11.86
N ASP A 63 -12.60 11.48 12.18
CA ASP A 63 -13.06 12.14 13.39
C ASP A 63 -14.50 12.70 13.24
N SER A 64 -14.99 13.36 14.29
CA SER A 64 -16.32 13.98 14.31
C SER A 64 -16.52 15.07 13.24
N ASP A 65 -15.43 15.62 12.73
CA ASP A 65 -15.43 16.66 11.70
C ASP A 65 -15.22 16.07 10.29
N GLY A 66 -15.18 14.74 10.17
CA GLY A 66 -15.00 14.02 8.91
C GLY A 66 -13.55 14.01 8.40
N ARG A 67 -12.58 14.34 9.24
CA ARG A 67 -11.16 14.49 8.90
C ARG A 67 -10.36 13.23 9.15
N LEU A 68 -9.21 13.08 8.47
CA LEU A 68 -8.34 11.93 8.67
C LEU A 68 -7.52 12.09 9.96
N LYS A 69 -7.81 11.25 10.96
CA LYS A 69 -7.20 11.30 12.30
C LYS A 69 -5.69 10.98 12.32
N TYR A 70 -5.25 10.13 11.41
CA TYR A 70 -3.91 9.50 11.46
C TYR A 70 -2.84 10.25 10.68
N VAL A 71 -3.10 11.48 10.20
CA VAL A 71 -2.09 12.24 9.47
C VAL A 71 -0.94 12.63 10.41
N ARG A 72 0.27 12.23 10.03
CA ARG A 72 1.53 12.49 10.75
C ARG A 72 2.62 12.88 9.76
N ARG A 73 3.55 13.75 10.16
CA ARG A 73 4.68 14.16 9.29
C ARG A 73 5.87 13.20 9.38
N GLY A 74 6.76 13.28 8.41
CA GLY A 74 8.08 12.61 8.41
C GLY A 74 8.07 11.17 7.89
N ASN A 75 9.25 10.55 7.99
CA ASN A 75 9.58 9.27 7.36
C ASN A 75 8.67 8.09 7.73
N LEU A 76 8.15 8.07 8.96
CA LEU A 76 7.22 7.04 9.46
C LEU A 76 5.76 7.43 9.27
N GLY A 77 5.48 8.67 8.88
CA GLY A 77 4.14 9.20 8.68
C GLY A 77 3.76 9.21 7.21
N MET A 78 3.35 10.37 6.70
CA MET A 78 2.88 10.48 5.33
C MET A 78 3.96 10.20 4.27
N ASP A 79 5.25 10.34 4.59
CA ASP A 79 6.32 9.91 3.67
C ASP A 79 6.34 8.38 3.50
N CYS A 80 5.98 7.64 4.56
CA CYS A 80 5.80 6.18 4.51
C CYS A 80 4.64 5.82 3.57
N VAL A 81 3.54 6.56 3.65
CA VAL A 81 2.39 6.40 2.75
C VAL A 81 2.80 6.66 1.31
N VAL A 82 3.56 7.72 1.04
CA VAL A 82 4.07 8.04 -0.31
C VAL A 82 4.94 6.91 -0.84
N LYS A 83 5.93 6.45 -0.08
CA LYS A 83 6.80 5.32 -0.46
C LYS A 83 5.99 4.07 -0.77
N TYR A 84 4.97 3.78 0.04
CA TYR A 84 4.06 2.67 -0.22
C TYR A 84 3.31 2.83 -1.54
N LEU A 85 2.72 4.01 -1.80
CA LEU A 85 1.99 4.28 -3.04
C LEU A 85 2.89 4.23 -4.29
N GLU A 86 4.16 4.64 -4.15
CA GLU A 86 5.17 4.56 -5.21
C GLU A 86 5.63 3.14 -5.50
N SER A 87 5.65 2.26 -4.49
CA SER A 87 5.99 0.83 -4.65
C SER A 87 4.93 0.04 -5.42
N ILE A 88 3.69 0.56 -5.53
CA ILE A 88 2.61 -0.13 -6.23
C ILE A 88 2.82 -0.03 -7.74
N HIS A 89 2.94 -1.17 -8.41
CA HIS A 89 2.89 -1.25 -9.86
C HIS A 89 1.44 -1.10 -10.36
N TRP A 90 0.94 0.15 -10.41
CA TRP A 90 -0.47 0.48 -10.71
C TRP A 90 -1.03 -0.12 -12.00
N GLU A 91 -0.19 -0.48 -12.97
CA GLU A 91 -0.61 -1.09 -14.24
C GLU A 91 -0.86 -2.60 -14.13
N SER A 92 -0.12 -3.30 -13.27
CA SER A 92 -0.25 -4.73 -13.05
C SER A 92 -1.08 -5.07 -11.80
N ALA A 93 -1.29 -4.12 -10.90
CA ALA A 93 -1.96 -4.32 -9.62
C ALA A 93 -3.46 -4.66 -9.72
N LYS A 94 -4.08 -4.52 -10.91
CA LYS A 94 -5.51 -4.80 -11.16
C LYS A 94 -6.46 -4.13 -10.16
N ILE A 95 -6.07 -2.97 -9.60
CA ILE A 95 -6.88 -2.24 -8.64
C ILE A 95 -7.99 -1.50 -9.41
N PRO A 96 -9.28 -1.72 -9.08
CA PRO A 96 -10.37 -0.97 -9.68
C PRO A 96 -10.16 0.53 -9.47
N PHE A 97 -10.27 1.30 -10.56
CA PHE A 97 -9.98 2.74 -10.54
C PHE A 97 -10.80 3.47 -9.49
N ASP A 98 -12.10 3.18 -9.41
CA ASP A 98 -13.03 3.85 -8.50
C ASP A 98 -12.68 3.58 -7.03
N HIS A 99 -12.18 2.39 -6.72
CA HIS A 99 -11.77 2.01 -5.36
C HIS A 99 -10.53 2.78 -4.91
N ALA A 100 -9.54 2.95 -5.80
CA ALA A 100 -8.32 3.69 -5.49
C ALA A 100 -8.53 5.20 -5.53
N GLN A 101 -9.23 5.71 -6.55
CA GLN A 101 -9.39 7.15 -6.75
C GLN A 101 -10.05 7.81 -5.55
N GLY A 102 -11.17 7.25 -5.05
CA GLY A 102 -11.88 7.85 -3.93
C GLY A 102 -11.00 7.95 -2.67
N LYS A 103 -10.08 7.01 -2.46
CA LYS A 103 -9.17 6.99 -1.32
C LYS A 103 -8.00 7.98 -1.50
N LEU A 104 -7.42 8.02 -2.69
CA LEU A 104 -6.31 8.93 -3.00
C LEU A 104 -6.73 10.40 -3.03
N VAL A 105 -7.93 10.69 -3.54
CA VAL A 105 -8.53 12.04 -3.48
C VAL A 105 -8.69 12.47 -2.04
N ARG A 106 -9.25 11.61 -1.18
CA ARG A 106 -9.42 11.91 0.26
C ARG A 106 -8.11 12.26 0.96
N ILE A 107 -7.04 11.48 0.70
CA ILE A 107 -5.72 11.78 1.27
C ILE A 107 -5.20 13.12 0.75
N ALA A 108 -5.31 13.36 -0.57
CA ALA A 108 -4.85 14.61 -1.17
C ALA A 108 -5.61 15.83 -0.63
N ASP A 109 -6.93 15.76 -0.46
CA ASP A 109 -7.76 16.86 0.04
C ASP A 109 -7.47 17.17 1.51
N GLU A 110 -7.24 16.13 2.33
CA GLU A 110 -6.82 16.32 3.73
C GLU A 110 -5.45 17.02 3.80
N LEU A 111 -4.47 16.57 3.02
CA LEU A 111 -3.15 17.20 2.97
C LEU A 111 -3.23 18.64 2.47
N ASP A 112 -4.04 18.90 1.45
CA ASP A 112 -4.24 20.25 0.91
C ASP A 112 -4.83 21.19 1.96
N TYR A 113 -5.82 20.72 2.72
CA TYR A 113 -6.36 21.48 3.86
C TYR A 113 -5.29 21.76 4.92
N LEU A 114 -4.48 20.77 5.28
CA LEU A 114 -3.44 20.94 6.30
C LEU A 114 -2.34 21.91 5.84
N CYS A 115 -2.02 21.90 4.55
CA CYS A 115 -1.04 22.82 3.94
C CYS A 115 -1.58 24.25 3.78
N GLY A 116 -2.84 24.51 4.13
CA GLY A 116 -3.44 25.84 4.05
C GLY A 116 -4.02 26.19 2.68
N GLY A 117 -4.47 25.19 1.91
CA GLY A 117 -5.31 25.41 0.73
C GLY A 117 -6.45 26.38 1.09
N ASP A 118 -6.58 27.46 0.31
CA ASP A 118 -7.41 28.63 0.58
C ASP A 118 -8.74 28.28 1.25
N ARG A 119 -8.89 28.71 2.52
CA ARG A 119 -10.08 28.43 3.32
C ARG A 119 -11.29 29.20 2.77
N GLU A 120 -12.29 28.48 2.28
CA GLU A 120 -13.67 28.75 2.68
C GLU A 120 -14.11 27.64 3.65
N PRO A 121 -14.51 27.97 4.89
CA PRO A 121 -14.91 26.97 5.87
C PRO A 121 -16.15 26.23 5.38
N THR A 122 -16.00 24.96 5.00
CA THR A 122 -17.14 24.09 4.74
C THR A 122 -17.97 23.98 6.01
N LYS A 123 -19.18 24.53 5.92
CA LYS A 123 -20.27 24.48 6.89
C LYS A 123 -20.30 23.09 7.57
N PRO A 124 -20.28 23.00 8.91
CA PRO A 124 -20.27 21.72 9.59
C PRO A 124 -21.53 20.94 9.21
N ALA A 125 -21.32 19.78 8.58
CA ALA A 125 -22.39 18.81 8.35
C ALA A 125 -22.98 18.42 9.71
N GLY A 126 -24.30 18.39 9.77
CA GLY A 126 -25.07 18.26 11.00
C GLY A 126 -24.62 17.09 11.88
N LYS A 127 -24.64 17.36 13.19
CA LYS A 127 -24.40 16.42 14.28
C LYS A 127 -25.25 15.16 14.09
N ILE A 128 -24.60 14.03 13.81
CA ILE A 128 -25.17 12.71 14.09
C ILE A 128 -24.45 12.20 15.32
N ALA A 129 -25.11 12.34 16.47
CA ALA A 129 -24.71 11.70 17.69
C ALA A 129 -24.95 10.20 17.57
N ASP A 130 -23.93 9.39 17.87
CA ASP A 130 -24.11 8.10 18.53
C ASP A 130 -22.83 7.71 19.28
N PRO A 131 -22.91 7.26 20.54
CA PRO A 131 -21.76 6.84 21.33
C PRO A 131 -21.46 5.36 21.07
N ARG A 132 -20.24 5.03 20.64
CA ARG A 132 -19.79 3.62 20.56
C ARG A 132 -18.55 3.40 21.44
N PRO A 133 -18.49 2.29 22.20
CA PRO A 133 -17.58 2.16 23.34
C PRO A 133 -16.12 1.93 22.94
N SER A 134 -15.26 2.45 23.80
CA SER A 134 -13.80 2.31 23.80
C SER A 134 -13.35 0.86 23.92
N PHE A 135 -12.51 0.41 22.99
CA PHE A 135 -11.69 -0.78 23.15
C PHE A 135 -10.34 -0.38 23.74
N THR A 136 -10.08 -0.78 24.98
CA THR A 136 -8.73 -0.89 25.55
C THR A 136 -8.11 -2.20 25.10
N LYS A 137 -6.86 -2.19 24.63
CA LYS A 137 -6.03 -3.40 24.62
C LYS A 137 -4.62 -3.10 25.10
N ASP A 138 -4.29 -3.80 26.17
CA ASP A 138 -2.99 -3.96 26.79
C ASP A 138 -1.98 -4.71 25.91
N ALA A 139 -0.72 -4.48 26.30
CA ALA A 139 0.41 -5.41 26.34
C ALA A 139 0.97 -5.98 25.02
N GLY A 140 2.07 -5.34 24.60
CA GLY A 140 3.39 -5.97 24.68
C GLY A 140 3.82 -6.79 23.47
N TYR A 141 4.76 -6.26 22.68
CA TYR A 141 5.67 -7.06 21.85
C TYR A 141 6.92 -6.25 21.53
N GLU A 142 7.96 -6.44 22.34
CA GLU A 142 9.33 -6.08 21.97
C GLU A 142 9.95 -7.23 21.15
N LYS A 143 10.95 -6.85 20.34
CA LYS A 143 12.00 -7.71 19.76
C LYS A 143 11.71 -8.29 18.38
N LYS A 144 12.13 -7.54 17.34
CA LYS A 144 12.85 -7.99 16.12
C LYS A 144 12.95 -6.83 15.11
N MET A 145 13.98 -6.00 15.18
CA MET A 145 14.17 -4.84 14.28
C MET A 145 15.62 -4.66 13.80
N ASP A 146 16.40 -5.73 13.60
CA ASP A 146 17.81 -5.61 13.18
C ASP A 146 18.12 -6.04 11.73
N VAL A 147 17.12 -6.32 10.87
CA VAL A 147 17.43 -6.98 9.57
C VAL A 147 17.25 -6.09 8.33
N PHE A 148 16.55 -4.95 8.39
CA PHE A 148 16.16 -4.24 7.15
C PHE A 148 16.95 -2.97 6.78
N PHE A 149 17.85 -2.48 7.63
CA PHE A 149 18.60 -1.23 7.34
C PHE A 149 19.92 -1.41 6.56
N ALA A 150 20.33 -2.64 6.23
CA ALA A 150 21.67 -2.90 5.70
C ALA A 150 21.86 -2.72 4.17
N ALA A 151 20.83 -2.34 3.40
CA ALA A 151 20.94 -2.31 1.94
C ALA A 151 20.58 -0.95 1.34
N SER A 152 21.39 0.10 1.61
CA SER A 152 21.52 1.27 0.72
C SER A 152 22.70 2.17 1.12
N THR A 153 23.93 1.66 1.07
CA THR A 153 25.15 2.50 0.96
C THR A 153 26.23 1.80 0.14
N THR A 154 26.14 1.87 -1.18
CA THR A 154 27.31 1.67 -2.06
C THR A 154 27.68 3.01 -2.67
N THR A 155 28.56 3.73 -1.97
CA THR A 155 29.31 4.86 -2.51
C THR A 155 30.72 4.42 -2.85
N THR A 156 31.04 4.62 -4.12
CA THR A 156 32.32 4.58 -4.83
C THR A 156 33.57 4.92 -4.01
N ALA A 157 34.56 4.04 -4.00
CA ALA A 157 35.98 4.40 -3.86
C ALA A 157 36.89 3.32 -4.48
N GLN A 158 37.55 3.68 -5.57
CA GLN A 158 38.64 2.93 -6.18
C GLN A 158 39.84 2.85 -5.22
N LYS A 159 40.39 1.64 -5.00
CA LYS A 159 41.81 1.50 -4.66
C LYS A 159 42.38 0.18 -5.19
N LYS A 160 43.59 0.33 -5.71
CA LYS A 160 44.42 -0.54 -6.53
C LYS A 160 45.39 -1.37 -5.67
N SER A 161 45.46 -2.69 -5.91
CA SER A 161 46.59 -3.62 -5.63
C SER A 161 46.09 -5.06 -5.92
N LYS A 162 46.49 -5.75 -6.99
CA LYS A 162 47.77 -6.43 -7.30
C LYS A 162 48.14 -7.58 -6.33
N SER A 163 47.86 -8.82 -6.75
CA SER A 163 48.66 -10.08 -6.64
C SER A 163 47.67 -11.26 -6.82
N GLU A 164 47.68 -12.00 -7.92
CA GLU A 164 48.56 -13.16 -8.21
C GLU A 164 48.11 -14.46 -7.50
N SER A 165 47.61 -15.43 -8.30
CA SER A 165 48.03 -16.85 -8.31
C SER A 165 46.89 -17.82 -8.69
N THR A 166 47.08 -18.51 -9.84
CA THR A 166 46.79 -19.92 -10.20
C THR A 166 45.36 -20.48 -10.07
N ASN A 167 44.71 -20.88 -11.19
CA ASN A 167 44.61 -22.26 -11.73
C ASN A 167 44.05 -23.24 -10.67
N GLU A 168 42.97 -23.99 -10.88
CA GLU A 168 42.76 -25.01 -11.92
C GLU A 168 41.26 -25.26 -12.20
N THR A 169 41.03 -25.78 -13.41
CA THR A 169 39.83 -26.43 -13.98
C THR A 169 39.27 -27.56 -13.13
N ASP A 170 37.94 -27.69 -13.07
CA ASP A 170 37.31 -29.02 -13.13
C ASP A 170 35.96 -28.96 -13.84
N ASP A 171 35.84 -29.85 -14.82
CA ASP A 171 34.70 -30.12 -15.68
C ASP A 171 33.69 -30.98 -14.93
N SER A 172 32.43 -30.57 -14.89
CA SER A 172 31.34 -31.53 -14.76
C SER A 172 30.09 -30.97 -15.45
N GLU A 173 29.92 -31.42 -16.69
CA GLU A 173 28.65 -31.45 -17.41
C GLU A 173 27.70 -32.38 -16.63
N ASP A 174 26.71 -31.81 -15.95
CA ASP A 174 25.58 -32.59 -15.42
C ASP A 174 24.36 -32.32 -16.32
N ASP A 175 24.14 -33.30 -17.21
CA ASP A 175 22.91 -33.54 -17.95
C ASP A 175 21.71 -33.67 -16.99
N PHE A 176 20.76 -32.75 -17.09
CA PHE A 176 19.40 -32.95 -16.57
C PHE A 176 18.39 -32.69 -17.69
N ASP A 177 18.27 -33.66 -18.60
CA ASP A 177 17.06 -33.90 -19.36
C ASP A 177 16.10 -34.76 -18.51
N ASP A 178 15.14 -34.12 -17.86
CA ASP A 178 13.93 -34.82 -17.41
C ASP A 178 12.72 -33.91 -17.69
N VAL A 179 12.21 -34.06 -18.92
CA VAL A 179 10.93 -33.53 -19.38
C VAL A 179 9.83 -34.31 -18.68
N ILE A 180 9.31 -33.76 -17.58
CA ILE A 180 8.08 -34.28 -16.96
C ILE A 180 6.91 -33.86 -17.86
N GLU A 181 6.51 -34.76 -18.75
CA GLU A 181 5.26 -34.66 -19.51
C GLU A 181 4.08 -34.88 -18.54
N ILE A 182 3.58 -33.77 -17.99
CA ILE A 182 2.36 -33.77 -17.16
C ILE A 182 1.19 -33.94 -18.12
N ASP A 183 0.67 -35.16 -18.20
CA ASP A 183 -0.59 -35.54 -18.83
C ASP A 183 -1.71 -34.65 -18.27
N ARG A 184 -2.09 -33.62 -19.04
CA ARG A 184 -3.19 -32.72 -18.68
C ARG A 184 -4.49 -33.37 -19.16
N PRO A 185 -5.42 -33.72 -18.26
CA PRO A 185 -6.72 -34.23 -18.68
C PRO A 185 -7.47 -33.16 -19.48
N ASP A 186 -8.03 -33.57 -20.62
CA ASP A 186 -8.86 -32.72 -21.48
C ASP A 186 -10.02 -32.11 -20.67
N PRO A 187 -10.29 -30.79 -20.83
CA PRO A 187 -11.42 -30.16 -20.17
C PRO A 187 -12.74 -30.71 -20.73
N PRO A 188 -13.76 -30.97 -19.87
CA PRO A 188 -15.05 -31.44 -20.35
C PRO A 188 -15.72 -30.38 -21.22
N ALA A 189 -16.22 -30.81 -22.37
CA ALA A 189 -16.99 -29.99 -23.29
C ALA A 189 -18.20 -29.37 -22.58
N VAL A 190 -18.16 -28.05 -22.39
CA VAL A 190 -19.29 -27.27 -21.90
C VAL A 190 -20.33 -27.21 -23.00
N LYS A 191 -21.25 -28.17 -23.01
CA LYS A 191 -22.44 -28.14 -23.85
C LYS A 191 -23.45 -27.17 -23.25
N ASP A 192 -23.68 -26.11 -24.01
CA ASP A 192 -24.87 -25.24 -24.07
C ASP A 192 -25.99 -25.56 -23.09
N THR A 193 -26.16 -24.69 -22.08
CA THR A 193 -27.44 -24.48 -21.40
C THR A 193 -27.83 -23.00 -21.49
N ILE A 194 -28.06 -22.53 -22.71
CA ILE A 194 -28.93 -21.38 -22.95
C ILE A 194 -30.29 -21.94 -23.37
N SER A 195 -31.20 -22.06 -22.41
CA SER A 195 -32.64 -22.00 -22.68
C SER A 195 -33.42 -21.92 -21.37
N GLN A 196 -34.50 -21.15 -21.44
CA GLN A 196 -35.64 -21.07 -20.50
C GLN A 196 -35.51 -20.05 -19.37
N LEU A 197 -36.01 -18.83 -19.63
CA LEU A 197 -37.24 -18.32 -18.97
C LEU A 197 -37.56 -16.91 -19.49
N ALA A 198 -37.96 -16.84 -20.76
CA ALA A 198 -38.94 -15.85 -21.17
C ALA A 198 -40.30 -16.53 -21.06
N THR A 199 -41.21 -15.95 -20.28
CA THR A 199 -42.68 -15.85 -20.48
C THR A 199 -43.38 -15.77 -19.13
N LEU A 200 -43.61 -14.55 -18.63
CA LEU A 200 -44.86 -14.26 -17.92
C LEU A 200 -45.43 -12.97 -18.50
N LYS A 201 -46.46 -13.14 -19.33
CA LYS A 201 -47.34 -12.11 -19.89
C LYS A 201 -48.17 -11.50 -18.74
N VAL A 202 -48.26 -10.16 -18.69
CA VAL A 202 -49.49 -9.35 -18.97
C VAL A 202 -50.69 -9.76 -18.12
#